data_AF-A0A2E4W7E2-F1
#
_entry.id   AF-A0A2E4W7E2-F1
#
_cell.length_a   1.000
_cell.length_b   1.000
_cell.length_c   1.000
_cell.angle_alpha   90.00
_cell.angle_beta   90.00
_cell.angle_gamma   90.00
#
_symmetry.space_group_name_H-M   'P 1'
#
loop_
_entity.id
_entity.type
_entity.pdbx_description
1 polymer ?
#
loop_
_entity_poly.entity_id
_entity_poly.type
_entity_poly.pdbx_seq_one_letter_code
_entity_poly.pdbx_strand_id
1 'polypeptide(L)'
;MHVGATKDSPYVYKIIEHGLKQVVEYAKKHNIRRLIQAGDWFDTRKAVSQVAMEFNRYVVMPMLESQFTEIIVLVGNHDMHYRQKISPNSVEELLGDYDSVTVVDTPMTLDMGKFQFDLFPWMCDENREQIMEFIKNSNSDFSLGHWELDGYEFYRGIRSSGDDPQFLRKYDLAYSGHYHTINGDSTVQYLGTPYTLTMGDANDPRGFFVFDDETGTHEIVYNTETWHYKLYFDANTWDKNPKDYAGKRVHLVVENLVDDNGKKTNIDKIFDKFESVCETFGYTYDQEIQEAKEDEEVDVKARSFNEIVDNRVDIMEEPDEVKKRVKSIMLGLRTEVQQ
;
A
#
# COMPACT_ATOMS: atom_id res chain seq x y z
N MET A 1 6.43 3.09 -0.65
CA MET A 1 7.13 2.61 0.57
C MET A 1 6.51 3.12 1.86
N HIS A 2 5.88 4.31 1.85
CA HIS A 2 5.17 4.90 2.98
C HIS A 2 6.04 5.03 4.24
N VAL A 3 7.24 5.58 4.09
CA VAL A 3 8.07 5.94 5.26
C VAL A 3 7.30 6.98 6.09
N GLY A 4 7.02 6.63 7.34
CA GLY A 4 6.22 7.42 8.28
C GLY A 4 4.81 6.87 8.54
N ALA A 5 4.43 5.79 7.86
CA ALA A 5 3.13 5.17 8.03
C ALA A 5 2.79 4.81 9.48
N THR A 6 1.49 4.87 9.79
CA THR A 6 0.95 4.60 11.14
C THR A 6 1.58 5.49 12.21
N LYS A 7 1.74 6.79 11.91
CA LYS A 7 2.31 7.80 12.82
C LYS A 7 3.71 7.41 13.30
N ASP A 8 4.60 7.11 12.36
CA ASP A 8 6.00 6.74 12.64
C ASP A 8 6.13 5.49 13.53
N SER A 9 5.27 4.49 13.30
CA SER A 9 5.27 3.27 14.10
C SER A 9 6.62 2.56 14.00
N PRO A 10 7.32 2.29 15.13
CA PRO A 10 8.57 1.54 15.12
C PRO A 10 8.40 0.13 14.53
N TYR A 11 7.21 -0.45 14.70
CA TYR A 11 6.85 -1.72 14.07
C TYR A 11 6.88 -1.62 12.55
N VAL A 12 6.31 -0.55 11.97
CA VAL A 12 6.33 -0.35 10.52
C VAL A 12 7.76 -0.13 10.03
N TYR A 13 8.58 0.67 10.73
CA TYR A 13 10.00 0.82 10.33
C TYR A 13 10.78 -0.49 10.33
N LYS A 14 10.52 -1.39 11.29
CA LYS A 14 11.09 -2.74 11.29
C LYS A 14 10.67 -3.54 10.05
N ILE A 15 9.42 -3.39 9.61
CA ILE A 15 8.91 -4.00 8.37
C ILE A 15 9.66 -3.44 7.15
N ILE A 16 9.75 -2.11 7.04
CA ILE A 16 10.45 -1.43 5.94
C ILE A 16 11.90 -1.90 5.88
N GLU A 17 12.60 -1.85 7.01
CA GLU A 17 14.00 -2.26 7.12
C GLU A 17 14.19 -3.73 6.69
N HIS A 18 13.31 -4.63 7.12
CA HIS A 18 13.37 -6.04 6.72
C HIS A 18 13.13 -6.23 5.22
N GLY A 19 12.11 -5.58 4.65
CA GLY A 19 11.81 -5.68 3.23
C GLY A 19 12.94 -5.15 2.35
N LEU A 20 13.50 -3.99 2.71
CA LEU A 20 14.64 -3.41 1.98
C LEU A 20 15.91 -4.25 2.10
N LYS A 21 16.16 -4.89 3.26
CA LYS A 21 17.25 -5.86 3.40
C LYS A 21 17.10 -7.00 2.40
N GLN A 22 15.91 -7.57 2.28
CA GLN A 22 15.65 -8.65 1.32
C GLN A 22 15.90 -8.18 -0.13
N VAL A 23 15.44 -6.99 -0.49
CA VAL A 23 15.69 -6.37 -1.82
C VAL A 23 17.19 -6.24 -2.09
N VAL A 24 17.94 -5.66 -1.14
CA VAL A 24 19.38 -5.43 -1.26
C VAL A 24 20.16 -6.74 -1.33
N GLU A 25 19.81 -7.74 -0.53
CA GLU A 25 20.45 -9.07 -0.56
C GLU A 25 20.20 -9.79 -1.88
N TYR A 26 18.98 -9.73 -2.40
CA TYR A 26 18.65 -10.27 -3.72
C TYR A 26 19.46 -9.55 -4.80
N ALA A 27 19.44 -8.22 -4.80
CA ALA A 27 20.16 -7.41 -5.78
C ALA A 27 21.68 -7.68 -5.75
N LYS A 28 22.28 -7.85 -4.56
CA LYS A 28 23.70 -8.25 -4.40
C LYS A 28 23.99 -9.60 -5.05
N LYS A 29 23.15 -10.61 -4.76
CA LYS A 29 23.33 -11.96 -5.29
C LYS A 29 23.18 -12.02 -6.81
N HIS A 30 22.33 -11.16 -7.37
CA HIS A 30 22.01 -11.13 -8.80
C HIS A 30 22.72 -10.01 -9.58
N ASN A 31 23.62 -9.26 -8.93
CA ASN A 31 24.36 -8.14 -9.51
C ASN A 31 23.48 -7.01 -10.08
N ILE A 32 22.31 -6.77 -9.50
CA ILE A 32 21.38 -5.72 -9.91
C ILE A 32 21.82 -4.39 -9.26
N ARG A 33 22.01 -3.35 -10.07
CA ARG A 33 22.56 -2.05 -9.63
C ARG A 33 21.61 -0.86 -9.72
N ARG A 34 20.46 -1.05 -10.37
CA ARG A 34 19.43 -0.03 -10.53
C ARG A 34 18.19 -0.42 -9.72
N LEU A 35 17.64 0.54 -8.98
CA LEU A 35 16.36 0.42 -8.29
C LEU A 35 15.41 1.47 -8.86
N ILE A 36 14.17 1.09 -9.14
CA ILE A 36 13.10 2.02 -9.50
C ILE A 36 11.99 1.91 -8.47
N GLN A 37 11.65 3.02 -7.83
CA GLN A 37 10.61 3.13 -6.81
C GLN A 37 9.41 3.88 -7.39
N ALA A 38 8.27 3.20 -7.45
CA ALA A 38 7.08 3.67 -8.15
C ALA A 38 6.20 4.65 -7.34
N GLY A 39 6.80 5.59 -6.60
CA GLY A 39 6.10 6.63 -5.83
C GLY A 39 5.51 6.23 -4.49
N ASP A 40 5.05 7.23 -3.74
CA ASP A 40 4.69 7.16 -2.32
C ASP A 40 5.88 6.69 -1.48
N TRP A 41 7.01 7.36 -1.65
CA TRP A 41 8.19 7.10 -0.83
C TRP A 41 7.86 7.39 0.64
N PHE A 42 7.27 8.56 0.91
CA PHE A 42 6.79 9.00 2.21
C PHE A 42 5.27 8.85 2.34
N ASP A 43 4.78 8.74 3.58
CA ASP A 43 3.36 8.43 3.84
C ASP A 43 2.43 9.64 3.84
N THR A 44 2.93 10.87 3.99
CA THR A 44 2.07 12.04 4.24
C THR A 44 2.42 13.23 3.36
N ARG A 45 1.38 13.79 2.72
CA ARG A 45 1.43 15.04 1.94
C ARG A 45 1.75 16.25 2.80
N LYS A 46 1.12 16.30 3.98
CA LYS A 46 1.10 17.50 4.83
C LYS A 46 2.47 17.84 5.38
N ALA A 47 3.15 16.83 5.94
CA ALA A 47 4.50 16.95 6.46
C ALA A 47 5.12 15.57 6.69
N VAL A 48 6.36 15.40 6.26
CA VAL A 48 7.19 14.29 6.71
C VAL A 48 7.66 14.61 8.14
N SER A 49 7.54 13.67 9.07
CA SER A 49 7.96 13.89 10.45
C SER A 49 9.49 13.88 10.57
N GLN A 50 10.01 14.48 11.65
CA GLN A 50 11.46 14.41 11.94
C GLN A 50 11.95 12.97 12.14
N VAL A 51 11.09 12.10 12.67
CA VAL A 51 11.40 10.68 12.90
C VAL A 51 11.52 9.95 11.55
N ALA A 52 10.58 10.18 10.63
CA ALA A 52 10.63 9.63 9.28
C ALA A 52 11.85 10.12 8.51
N MET A 53 12.18 11.42 8.60
CA MET A 53 13.39 11.99 8.01
C MET A 53 14.67 11.34 8.58
N GLU A 54 14.75 11.16 9.90
CA GLU A 54 15.88 10.53 10.57
C GLU A 54 16.05 9.06 10.13
N PHE A 55 14.96 8.28 10.15
CA PHE A 55 14.95 6.90 9.69
C PHE A 55 15.36 6.80 8.23
N ASN A 56 14.83 7.66 7.37
CA ASN A 56 15.19 7.67 5.96
C ASN A 56 16.69 7.95 5.74
N ARG A 57 17.22 9.00 6.40
CA ARG A 57 18.61 9.43 6.25
C ARG A 57 19.62 8.44 6.82
N TYR A 58 19.34 7.80 7.95
CA TYR A 58 20.32 6.94 8.62
C TYR A 58 20.12 5.44 8.40
N VAL A 59 18.94 5.01 7.93
CA VAL A 59 18.63 3.59 7.71
C VAL A 59 18.34 3.29 6.25
N VAL A 60 17.35 3.95 5.66
CA VAL A 60 16.89 3.63 4.30
C VAL A 60 17.96 3.94 3.25
N MET A 61 18.39 5.20 3.15
CA MET A 61 19.33 5.63 2.10
C MET A 61 20.68 4.90 2.19
N PRO A 62 21.35 4.80 3.35
CA PRO A 62 22.61 4.06 3.45
C PRO A 62 22.47 2.57 3.07
N MET A 63 21.31 1.96 3.36
CA MET A 63 21.06 0.57 2.98
C MET A 63 20.97 0.42 1.46
N LEU A 64 20.21 1.30 0.79
CA LEU A 64 20.04 1.27 -0.65
C LEU A 64 21.34 1.61 -1.39
N GLU A 65 22.03 2.67 -0.99
CA GLU A 65 23.32 3.08 -1.60
C GLU A 65 24.44 2.07 -1.37
N SER A 66 24.29 1.15 -0.42
CA SER A 66 25.23 0.02 -0.26
C SER A 66 25.23 -0.95 -1.44
N GLN A 67 24.24 -0.86 -2.33
CA GLN A 67 24.09 -1.76 -3.49
C GLN A 67 23.74 -1.04 -4.79
N PHE A 68 22.80 -0.11 -4.74
CA PHE A 68 22.27 0.56 -5.93
C PHE A 68 23.12 1.80 -6.23
N THR A 69 23.60 1.88 -7.46
CA THR A 69 24.32 3.06 -7.98
C THR A 69 23.36 4.06 -8.60
N GLU A 70 22.13 3.64 -8.88
CA GLU A 70 21.08 4.46 -9.49
C GLU A 70 19.74 4.08 -8.85
N ILE A 71 19.13 5.04 -8.16
CA ILE A 71 17.84 4.92 -7.46
C ILE A 71 16.89 5.93 -8.11
N ILE A 72 15.97 5.44 -8.91
CA ILE A 72 15.01 6.28 -9.62
C ILE A 72 13.71 6.30 -8.81
N VAL A 73 13.24 7.48 -8.44
CA VAL A 73 12.08 7.65 -7.54
C VAL A 73 11.03 8.50 -8.23
N LEU A 74 9.88 7.89 -8.53
CA LEU A 74 8.71 8.62 -9.01
C LEU A 74 8.10 9.41 -7.85
N VAL A 75 7.65 10.63 -8.11
CA VAL A 75 6.83 11.37 -7.13
C VAL A 75 5.43 10.76 -7.12
N GLY A 76 5.02 10.14 -6.00
CA GLY A 76 3.67 9.62 -5.82
C GLY A 76 2.69 10.67 -5.29
N ASN A 77 1.44 10.26 -5.10
CA ASN A 77 0.42 11.18 -4.64
C ASN A 77 0.69 11.60 -3.19
N HIS A 78 1.18 10.72 -2.31
CA HIS A 78 1.50 11.03 -0.92
C HIS A 78 2.73 11.93 -0.76
N ASP A 79 3.61 11.93 -1.75
CA ASP A 79 4.86 12.70 -1.69
C ASP A 79 4.63 14.20 -1.93
N MET A 80 3.54 14.57 -2.62
CA MET A 80 3.21 15.95 -3.00
C MET A 80 2.64 16.77 -1.85
N HIS A 81 3.04 18.04 -1.72
CA HIS A 81 2.44 18.93 -0.73
C HIS A 81 1.03 19.40 -1.11
N TYR A 82 0.82 19.71 -2.39
CA TYR A 82 -0.47 20.15 -2.92
C TYR A 82 -1.10 19.04 -3.76
N ARG A 83 -2.39 18.78 -3.58
CA ARG A 83 -3.11 17.73 -4.32
C ARG A 83 -3.00 17.85 -5.86
N GLN A 84 -2.97 19.07 -6.37
CA GLN A 84 -3.02 19.36 -7.81
C GLN A 84 -1.74 20.03 -8.35
N LYS A 85 -0.63 19.94 -7.62
CA LYS A 85 0.68 20.45 -8.08
C LYS A 85 1.80 19.53 -7.64
N ILE A 86 2.72 19.22 -8.54
CA ILE A 86 3.82 18.29 -8.29
C ILE A 86 4.89 18.91 -7.39
N SER A 87 5.08 20.22 -7.45
CA SER A 87 6.07 20.92 -6.63
C SER A 87 5.42 21.90 -5.65
N PRO A 88 5.92 22.00 -4.39
CA PRO A 88 6.99 21.17 -3.82
C PRO A 88 6.52 19.75 -3.49
N ASN A 89 7.45 18.79 -3.46
CA ASN A 89 7.22 17.42 -3.02
C ASN A 89 8.37 16.92 -2.13
N SER A 90 8.04 16.02 -1.22
CA SER A 90 8.98 15.49 -0.22
C SER A 90 10.10 14.63 -0.80
N VAL A 91 9.91 14.02 -1.97
CA VAL A 91 10.95 13.23 -2.64
C VAL A 91 12.08 14.14 -3.10
N GLU A 92 11.78 15.22 -3.82
CA GLU A 92 12.77 16.21 -4.23
C GLU A 92 13.45 16.87 -3.01
N GLU A 93 12.65 17.35 -2.06
CA GLU A 93 13.16 18.10 -0.90
C GLU A 93 14.02 17.27 0.06
N LEU A 94 13.87 15.94 0.07
CA LEU A 94 14.60 15.06 1.00
C LEU A 94 15.59 14.12 0.31
N LEU A 95 15.41 13.80 -0.96
CA LEU A 95 16.21 12.84 -1.71
C LEU A 95 16.96 13.47 -2.90
N GLY A 96 16.57 14.64 -3.39
CA GLY A 96 17.16 15.27 -4.58
C GLY A 96 18.66 15.61 -4.45
N ASP A 97 19.15 15.77 -3.22
CA ASP A 97 20.58 16.04 -2.94
C ASP A 97 21.46 14.78 -2.94
N TYR A 98 20.89 13.57 -3.08
CA TYR A 98 21.69 12.35 -3.16
C TYR A 98 22.13 12.10 -4.61
N ASP A 99 23.45 12.02 -4.84
CA ASP A 99 24.04 11.75 -6.17
C ASP A 99 23.53 10.43 -6.79
N SER A 100 23.11 9.47 -5.95
CA SER A 100 22.58 8.17 -6.38
C SER A 100 21.10 8.22 -6.79
N VAL A 101 20.40 9.33 -6.52
CA VAL A 101 18.95 9.45 -6.71
C VAL A 101 18.63 10.27 -7.95
N THR A 102 17.69 9.78 -8.75
CA THR A 102 17.02 10.56 -9.80
C THR A 102 15.55 10.67 -9.46
N VAL A 103 15.09 11.90 -9.22
CA VAL A 103 13.68 12.19 -8.95
C VAL A 103 12.93 12.36 -10.27
N VAL A 104 11.82 11.63 -10.41
CA VAL A 104 10.92 11.74 -11.55
C VAL A 104 9.69 12.52 -11.11
N ASP A 105 9.77 13.84 -11.23
CA ASP A 105 8.69 14.80 -11.01
C ASP A 105 8.10 15.34 -12.33
N THR A 106 8.71 14.97 -13.45
CA THR A 106 8.33 15.30 -14.82
C THR A 106 8.45 14.05 -15.69
N PRO A 107 7.55 13.81 -16.67
CA PRO A 107 7.66 12.64 -17.55
C PRO A 107 9.02 12.54 -18.25
N MET A 108 9.63 11.35 -18.22
CA MET A 108 10.91 11.09 -18.87
C MET A 108 11.00 9.66 -19.40
N THR A 109 11.89 9.43 -20.37
CA THR A 109 12.20 8.08 -20.86
C THR A 109 13.51 7.60 -20.24
N LEU A 110 13.49 6.41 -19.66
CA LEU A 110 14.65 5.68 -19.14
C LEU A 110 15.09 4.63 -20.16
N ASP A 111 16.37 4.66 -20.50
CA ASP A 111 17.01 3.65 -21.34
C ASP A 111 17.44 2.43 -20.51
N MET A 112 16.89 1.27 -20.87
CA MET A 112 17.21 -0.05 -20.31
C MET A 112 17.95 -0.92 -21.34
N GLY A 113 18.68 -0.33 -22.27
CA GLY A 113 19.46 -1.02 -23.29
C GLY A 113 18.60 -1.45 -24.49
N LYS A 114 17.99 -2.63 -24.42
CA LYS A 114 17.12 -3.13 -25.51
C LYS A 114 15.71 -2.56 -25.47
N PHE A 115 15.29 -2.09 -24.30
CA PHE A 115 13.95 -1.60 -24.03
C PHE A 115 13.99 -0.18 -23.48
N GLN A 116 12.90 0.55 -23.69
CA GLN A 116 12.69 1.88 -23.13
C GLN A 116 11.49 1.87 -22.18
N PHE A 117 11.64 2.61 -21.08
CA PHE A 117 10.58 2.82 -20.10
C PHE A 117 10.22 4.29 -20.06
N ASP A 118 8.95 4.61 -20.25
CA ASP A 118 8.46 5.93 -19.88
C ASP A 118 8.07 5.96 -18.41
N LEU A 119 8.64 6.91 -17.68
CA LEU A 119 8.43 7.09 -16.26
C LEU A 119 7.54 8.31 -16.04
N PHE A 120 6.50 8.14 -15.22
CA PHE A 120 5.50 9.17 -14.96
C PHE A 120 5.34 9.41 -13.46
N PRO A 121 5.46 10.65 -12.97
CA PRO A 121 5.01 10.99 -11.61
C PRO A 121 3.50 10.80 -11.50
N TRP A 122 2.96 10.98 -10.30
CA TRP A 122 1.53 11.13 -10.08
C TRP A 122 0.91 12.12 -11.09
N MET A 123 -0.21 11.72 -11.69
CA MET A 123 -0.95 12.59 -12.61
C MET A 123 -1.96 13.44 -11.84
N CYS A 124 -1.86 14.75 -11.99
CA CYS A 124 -2.73 15.75 -11.38
C CYS A 124 -3.10 16.84 -12.40
N ASP A 125 -3.93 17.80 -12.00
CA ASP A 125 -4.43 18.83 -12.92
C ASP A 125 -3.28 19.66 -13.58
N GLU A 126 -2.17 19.87 -12.87
CA GLU A 126 -1.02 20.65 -13.37
C GLU A 126 -0.27 19.96 -14.50
N ASN A 127 -0.08 18.63 -14.43
CA ASN A 127 0.79 17.89 -15.35
C ASN A 127 0.04 16.94 -16.29
N ARG A 128 -1.28 16.81 -16.18
CA ARG A 128 -2.09 15.89 -17.00
C ARG A 128 -1.92 16.12 -18.51
N GLU A 129 -1.98 17.36 -19.00
CA GLU A 129 -1.82 17.63 -20.44
C GLU A 129 -0.43 17.22 -20.95
N GLN A 130 0.62 17.51 -20.17
CA GLN A 130 1.99 17.14 -20.49
C GLN A 130 2.15 15.61 -20.55
N ILE A 131 1.62 14.88 -19.56
CA ILE A 131 1.66 13.42 -19.51
C ILE A 131 0.97 12.82 -20.74
N MET A 132 -0.24 13.29 -21.07
CA MET A 132 -1.00 12.73 -22.19
C MET A 132 -0.30 12.97 -23.53
N GLU A 133 0.30 14.15 -23.74
CA GLU A 133 1.06 14.43 -24.95
C GLU A 133 2.38 13.63 -25.01
N PHE A 134 3.03 13.40 -23.86
CA PHE A 134 4.21 12.54 -23.77
C PHE A 134 3.88 11.10 -24.19
N ILE A 135 2.85 10.50 -23.58
CA ILE A 135 2.37 9.15 -23.89
C ILE A 135 2.03 9.03 -25.38
N LYS A 136 1.30 10.01 -25.93
CA LYS A 136 0.90 10.01 -27.34
C LYS A 136 2.11 9.95 -28.28
N ASN A 137 3.18 10.70 -27.98
CA ASN A 137 4.37 10.80 -28.83
C ASN A 137 5.46 9.75 -28.54
N SER A 138 5.31 8.98 -27.48
CA SER A 138 6.27 7.94 -27.08
C SER A 138 6.43 6.82 -28.12
N ASN A 139 7.61 6.19 -28.14
CA ASN A 139 7.85 4.92 -28.81
C ASN A 139 8.42 3.86 -27.85
N SER A 140 8.31 4.09 -26.54
CA SER A 140 8.83 3.20 -25.50
C SER A 140 8.02 1.92 -25.41
N ASP A 141 8.69 0.82 -25.07
CA ASP A 141 8.08 -0.51 -24.95
C ASP A 141 7.20 -0.59 -23.70
N PHE A 142 7.71 -0.06 -22.58
CA PHE A 142 7.05 -0.13 -21.29
C PHE A 142 6.79 1.25 -20.71
N SER A 143 5.90 1.32 -19.73
CA SER A 143 5.79 2.49 -18.86
C SER A 143 5.75 2.09 -17.39
N LEU A 144 6.16 3.00 -16.53
CA LEU A 144 5.94 2.92 -15.09
C LEU A 144 5.39 4.26 -14.62
N GLY A 145 4.24 4.23 -13.98
CA GLY A 145 3.67 5.43 -13.36
C GLY A 145 3.15 5.18 -11.96
N HIS A 146 2.47 6.18 -11.43
CA HIS A 146 1.74 6.11 -10.18
C HIS A 146 0.29 6.50 -10.47
N TRP A 147 -0.51 5.53 -10.92
CA TRP A 147 -1.82 5.79 -11.50
C TRP A 147 -2.96 5.44 -10.54
N GLU A 148 -4.05 6.21 -10.62
CA GLU A 148 -5.37 5.86 -10.05
C GLU A 148 -6.28 5.41 -11.20
N LEU A 149 -6.21 4.11 -11.55
CA LEU A 149 -6.96 3.54 -12.67
C LEU A 149 -8.22 2.81 -12.22
N ASP A 150 -9.25 2.81 -13.07
CA ASP A 150 -10.50 2.08 -12.88
C ASP A 150 -10.35 0.57 -13.09
N GLY A 151 -11.10 -0.23 -12.33
CA GLY A 151 -11.22 -1.68 -12.55
C GLY A 151 -10.12 -2.57 -11.96
N TYR A 152 -9.11 -1.97 -11.33
CA TYR A 152 -8.03 -2.65 -10.62
C TYR A 152 -8.35 -2.77 -9.12
N GLU A 153 -7.64 -3.60 -8.37
CA GLU A 153 -7.85 -3.76 -6.93
C GLU A 153 -6.93 -2.79 -6.17
N PHE A 154 -7.49 -1.91 -5.34
CA PHE A 154 -6.66 -1.05 -4.48
C PHE A 154 -6.31 -1.74 -3.14
N TYR A 155 -7.23 -2.58 -2.67
CA TYR A 155 -6.98 -3.64 -1.70
C TYR A 155 -7.53 -4.95 -2.27
N ARG A 156 -6.99 -6.06 -1.81
CA ARG A 156 -7.40 -7.39 -2.26
C ARG A 156 -8.92 -7.58 -2.17
N GLY A 157 -9.55 -7.87 -3.30
CA GLY A 157 -10.99 -8.07 -3.44
C GLY A 157 -11.84 -6.79 -3.47
N ILE A 158 -11.23 -5.59 -3.44
CA ILE A 158 -11.93 -4.31 -3.53
C ILE A 158 -11.43 -3.54 -4.75
N ARG A 159 -12.31 -3.34 -5.72
CA ARG A 159 -11.99 -2.61 -6.95
C ARG A 159 -11.99 -1.11 -6.73
N SER A 160 -11.05 -0.44 -7.38
CA SER A 160 -10.93 1.01 -7.45
C SER A 160 -11.85 1.61 -8.51
N SER A 161 -12.05 2.92 -8.39
CA SER A 161 -12.53 3.80 -9.46
C SER A 161 -11.41 4.77 -9.82
N GLY A 162 -11.26 5.11 -11.09
CA GLY A 162 -10.19 6.01 -11.52
C GLY A 162 -10.29 6.36 -13.01
N ASP A 163 -9.15 6.73 -13.58
CA ASP A 163 -9.03 6.98 -15.03
C ASP A 163 -9.10 5.67 -15.82
N ASP A 164 -9.63 5.74 -17.04
CA ASP A 164 -9.68 4.60 -17.97
C ASP A 164 -8.26 4.24 -18.44
N PRO A 165 -7.78 2.98 -18.28
CA PRO A 165 -6.43 2.58 -18.66
C PRO A 165 -6.16 2.58 -20.18
N GLN A 166 -7.15 2.87 -21.03
CA GLN A 166 -7.02 2.83 -22.49
C GLN A 166 -5.82 3.62 -23.04
N PHE A 167 -5.43 4.73 -22.42
CA PHE A 167 -4.30 5.53 -22.88
C PHE A 167 -2.93 4.82 -22.74
N LEU A 168 -2.87 3.75 -21.95
CA LEU A 168 -1.67 2.94 -21.72
C LEU A 168 -1.53 1.75 -22.68
N ARG A 169 -2.54 1.45 -23.51
CA ARG A 169 -2.57 0.25 -24.37
C ARG A 169 -1.50 0.19 -25.47
N LYS A 170 -0.77 1.27 -25.69
CA LYS A 170 0.33 1.32 -26.67
C LYS A 170 1.62 0.70 -26.15
N TYR A 171 1.78 0.63 -24.82
CA TYR A 171 2.90 -0.05 -24.19
C TYR A 171 2.62 -1.55 -24.20
N ASP A 172 3.68 -2.35 -24.30
CA ASP A 172 3.61 -3.80 -24.16
C ASP A 172 3.10 -4.19 -22.76
N LEU A 173 3.51 -3.44 -21.75
CA LEU A 173 2.94 -3.47 -20.40
C LEU A 173 3.18 -2.14 -19.68
N ALA A 174 2.14 -1.63 -19.01
CA ALA A 174 2.25 -0.47 -18.13
C ALA A 174 2.29 -0.90 -16.66
N TYR A 175 3.38 -0.62 -15.97
CA TYR A 175 3.49 -0.85 -14.54
C TYR A 175 2.94 0.34 -13.75
N SER A 176 2.42 0.09 -12.56
CA SER A 176 1.92 1.15 -11.67
C SER A 176 2.26 0.94 -10.20
N GLY A 177 2.62 2.02 -9.52
CA GLY A 177 2.49 2.14 -8.06
C GLY A 177 1.05 2.48 -7.64
N HIS A 178 0.89 3.15 -6.50
CA HIS A 178 -0.39 3.60 -5.90
C HIS A 178 -1.18 2.52 -5.15
N TYR A 179 -1.66 1.50 -5.85
CA TYR A 179 -2.46 0.45 -5.19
C TYR A 179 -1.58 -0.52 -4.42
N HIS A 180 -2.04 -0.93 -3.23
CA HIS A 180 -1.22 -1.65 -2.28
C HIS A 180 -1.14 -3.14 -2.57
N THR A 181 -2.11 -3.69 -3.29
CA THR A 181 -2.11 -5.10 -3.68
C THR A 181 -1.42 -5.31 -5.04
N ILE A 182 -0.87 -6.51 -5.24
CA ILE A 182 -0.33 -6.90 -6.53
C ILE A 182 -1.50 -7.39 -7.37
N ASN A 183 -1.81 -6.67 -8.43
CA ASN A 183 -2.91 -7.01 -9.32
C ASN A 183 -2.69 -6.44 -10.72
N GLY A 184 -3.24 -7.08 -11.74
CA GLY A 184 -3.03 -6.63 -13.10
C GLY A 184 -3.70 -7.52 -14.13
N ASP A 185 -3.50 -7.14 -15.38
CA ASP A 185 -3.91 -7.85 -16.58
C ASP A 185 -2.80 -7.73 -17.64
N SER A 186 -3.12 -8.00 -18.90
CA SER A 186 -2.16 -7.89 -20.01
C SER A 186 -1.84 -6.46 -20.43
N THR A 187 -2.46 -5.44 -19.84
CA THR A 187 -2.29 -4.02 -20.16
C THR A 187 -1.58 -3.29 -19.03
N VAL A 188 -2.02 -3.53 -17.78
CA VAL A 188 -1.48 -2.85 -16.59
C VAL A 188 -1.13 -3.86 -15.50
N GLN A 189 0.02 -3.67 -14.87
CA GLN A 189 0.45 -4.42 -13.69
C GLN A 189 0.73 -3.47 -12.53
N TYR A 190 -0.11 -3.49 -11.49
CA TYR A 190 0.19 -2.83 -10.22
C TYR A 190 1.22 -3.65 -9.45
N LEU A 191 2.26 -2.96 -8.97
CA LEU A 191 3.39 -3.58 -8.26
C LEU A 191 3.05 -3.90 -6.80
N GLY A 192 2.00 -3.29 -6.26
CA GLY A 192 1.68 -3.37 -4.84
C GLY A 192 2.71 -2.65 -3.97
N THR A 193 2.47 -2.70 -2.66
CA THR A 193 3.50 -2.35 -1.68
C THR A 193 4.47 -3.52 -1.51
N PRO A 194 5.75 -3.26 -1.20
CA PRO A 194 6.72 -4.33 -1.00
C PRO A 194 6.49 -5.14 0.27
N TYR A 195 5.62 -4.69 1.18
CA TYR A 195 5.30 -5.34 2.45
C TYR A 195 3.91 -4.92 2.93
N THR A 196 3.29 -5.70 3.81
CA THR A 196 2.00 -5.34 4.42
C THR A 196 2.20 -4.16 5.38
N LEU A 197 1.44 -3.07 5.22
CA LEU A 197 1.54 -1.87 6.05
C LEU A 197 0.50 -1.85 7.17
N THR A 198 -0.68 -2.41 6.91
CA THR A 198 -1.83 -2.38 7.81
C THR A 198 -2.52 -3.73 7.91
N MET A 199 -3.49 -3.86 8.83
CA MET A 199 -4.37 -5.03 8.88
C MET A 199 -5.28 -5.18 7.64
N GLY A 200 -5.48 -4.12 6.85
CA GLY A 200 -6.17 -4.22 5.55
C GLY A 200 -5.38 -5.03 4.52
N ASP A 201 -4.07 -5.13 4.69
CA ASP A 201 -3.16 -5.92 3.85
C ASP A 201 -2.98 -7.36 4.36
N ALA A 202 -3.74 -7.78 5.37
CA ALA A 202 -3.46 -9.02 6.08
C ALA A 202 -3.53 -10.24 5.16
N ASN A 203 -2.53 -11.12 5.29
CA ASN A 203 -2.32 -12.31 4.44
C ASN A 203 -2.11 -12.02 2.94
N ASP A 204 -2.01 -10.76 2.53
CA ASP A 204 -1.78 -10.42 1.13
C ASP A 204 -0.30 -10.70 0.77
N PRO A 205 -0.01 -11.51 -0.26
CA PRO A 205 1.35 -11.72 -0.71
C PRO A 205 1.98 -10.39 -1.14
N ARG A 206 3.21 -10.15 -0.69
CA ARG A 206 3.97 -8.92 -0.94
C ARG A 206 5.36 -9.29 -1.39
N GLY A 207 6.02 -8.39 -2.10
CA GLY A 207 7.35 -8.63 -2.65
C GLY A 207 7.78 -7.50 -3.56
N PHE A 208 8.80 -7.75 -4.37
CA PHE A 208 9.29 -6.77 -5.34
C PHE A 208 9.47 -7.44 -6.70
N PHE A 209 9.43 -6.62 -7.74
CA PHE A 209 9.57 -7.06 -9.11
C PHE A 209 11.03 -6.95 -9.55
N VAL A 210 11.46 -7.91 -10.35
CA VAL A 210 12.77 -7.90 -11.01
C VAL A 210 12.50 -7.95 -12.50
N PHE A 211 12.94 -6.91 -13.20
CA PHE A 211 12.82 -6.80 -14.65
C PHE A 211 14.14 -7.21 -15.32
N ASP A 212 14.06 -8.06 -16.32
CA ASP A 212 15.19 -8.53 -17.12
C ASP A 212 15.26 -7.70 -18.41
N ASP A 213 16.30 -6.87 -18.51
CA ASP A 213 16.54 -5.91 -19.58
C ASP A 213 17.05 -6.56 -20.89
N GLU A 214 17.33 -7.85 -20.88
CA GLU A 214 17.72 -8.62 -22.06
C GLU A 214 16.54 -9.30 -22.74
N THR A 215 15.52 -9.66 -21.96
CA THR A 215 14.32 -10.42 -22.40
C THR A 215 13.03 -9.62 -22.39
N GLY A 216 12.95 -8.52 -21.63
CA GLY A 216 11.75 -7.70 -21.48
C GLY A 216 10.70 -8.32 -20.56
N THR A 217 11.09 -9.29 -19.74
CA THR A 217 10.19 -10.01 -18.82
C THR A 217 10.42 -9.57 -17.38
N HIS A 218 9.44 -9.82 -16.51
CA HIS A 218 9.60 -9.63 -15.07
C HIS A 218 9.26 -10.89 -14.28
N GLU A 219 9.85 -11.01 -13.10
CA GLU A 219 9.45 -11.95 -12.07
C GLU A 219 9.13 -11.22 -10.76
N ILE A 220 8.36 -11.87 -9.90
CA ILE A 220 8.07 -11.37 -8.55
C ILE A 220 8.86 -12.19 -7.55
N VAL A 221 9.68 -11.50 -6.75
CA VAL A 221 10.34 -12.08 -5.59
C VAL A 221 9.47 -11.80 -4.37
N TYR A 222 8.68 -12.81 -3.98
CA TYR A 222 7.84 -12.70 -2.79
C TYR A 222 8.67 -12.62 -1.50
N ASN A 223 8.15 -11.87 -0.54
CA ASN A 223 8.72 -11.84 0.80
C ASN A 223 8.65 -13.22 1.43
N THR A 224 9.70 -13.58 2.16
CA THR A 224 9.67 -14.76 3.01
C THR A 224 8.78 -14.56 4.24
N GLU A 225 8.44 -13.31 4.54
CA GLU A 225 7.74 -12.92 5.76
C GLU A 225 6.53 -12.03 5.50
N THR A 226 5.41 -12.38 6.13
CA THR A 226 4.21 -11.52 6.25
C THR A 226 4.18 -10.92 7.66
N TRP A 227 3.63 -9.71 7.79
CA TRP A 227 3.64 -8.96 9.06
C TRP A 227 2.26 -8.73 9.66
N HIS A 228 1.21 -8.90 8.86
CA HIS A 228 -0.18 -8.77 9.28
C HIS A 228 -0.94 -10.03 8.89
N TYR A 229 -1.58 -10.68 9.86
CA TYR A 229 -2.31 -11.92 9.65
C TYR A 229 -3.75 -11.80 10.10
N LYS A 230 -4.66 -12.25 9.24
CA LYS A 230 -6.06 -12.48 9.60
C LYS A 230 -6.28 -13.98 9.65
N LEU A 231 -6.49 -14.51 10.84
CA LEU A 231 -6.66 -15.95 11.08
C LEU A 231 -8.13 -16.24 11.35
N TYR A 232 -8.54 -17.47 11.09
CA TYR A 232 -9.89 -17.95 11.33
C TYR A 232 -9.83 -19.13 12.28
N PHE A 233 -10.56 -19.03 13.40
CA PHE A 233 -10.66 -20.08 14.39
C PHE A 233 -11.96 -20.86 14.18
N ASP A 234 -11.81 -22.16 13.96
CA ASP A 234 -12.90 -23.13 13.99
C ASP A 234 -12.44 -24.34 14.82
N ALA A 235 -13.25 -24.76 15.79
CA ALA A 235 -12.91 -25.82 16.73
C ALA A 235 -12.62 -27.19 16.08
N ASN A 236 -13.13 -27.44 14.87
CA ASN A 236 -12.87 -28.67 14.12
C ASN A 236 -11.55 -28.62 13.34
N THR A 237 -11.13 -27.44 12.90
CA THR A 237 -10.00 -27.30 11.95
C THR A 237 -8.79 -26.55 12.50
N TRP A 238 -8.89 -25.97 13.70
CA TRP A 238 -7.81 -25.17 14.28
C TRP A 238 -6.51 -25.97 14.47
N ASP A 239 -5.47 -25.59 13.72
CA ASP A 239 -4.15 -26.21 13.71
C ASP A 239 -3.00 -25.21 13.92
N LYS A 240 -3.32 -23.92 14.08
CA LYS A 240 -2.31 -22.86 14.13
C LYS A 240 -1.58 -22.82 15.47
N ASN A 241 -0.27 -22.69 15.40
CA ASN A 241 0.59 -22.50 16.56
C ASN A 241 0.90 -21.00 16.74
N PRO A 242 0.47 -20.36 17.85
CA PRO A 242 0.68 -18.93 18.08
C PRO A 242 2.15 -18.47 17.94
N LYS A 243 3.11 -19.34 18.26
CA LYS A 243 4.55 -19.02 18.16
C LYS A 243 5.01 -18.68 16.75
N ASP A 244 4.33 -19.19 15.73
CA ASP A 244 4.67 -18.93 14.33
C ASP A 244 4.34 -17.47 13.93
N TYR A 245 3.58 -16.77 14.78
CA TYR A 245 3.17 -15.37 14.60
C TYR A 245 3.84 -14.42 15.61
N ALA A 246 4.95 -14.86 16.21
CA ALA A 246 5.68 -14.06 17.19
C ALA A 246 6.20 -12.74 16.59
N GLY A 247 5.94 -11.63 17.27
CA GLY A 247 6.31 -10.29 16.83
C GLY A 247 5.59 -9.84 15.55
N LYS A 248 4.44 -10.47 15.21
CA LYS A 248 3.57 -10.08 14.10
C LYS A 248 2.28 -9.45 14.62
N ARG A 249 1.52 -8.75 13.77
CA ARG A 249 0.16 -8.31 14.09
C ARG A 249 -0.84 -9.35 13.62
N VAL A 250 -1.72 -9.77 14.52
CA VAL A 250 -2.69 -10.85 14.25
C VAL A 250 -4.09 -10.40 14.64
N HIS A 251 -5.06 -10.64 13.76
CA HIS A 251 -6.48 -10.55 14.07
C HIS A 251 -7.12 -11.92 13.88
N LEU A 252 -7.76 -12.45 14.93
CA LEU A 252 -8.41 -13.75 14.90
C LEU A 252 -9.93 -13.61 14.80
N VAL A 253 -10.51 -14.13 13.73
CA VAL A 253 -11.97 -14.26 13.59
C VAL A 253 -12.40 -15.60 14.16
N VAL A 254 -13.26 -15.59 15.17
CA VAL A 254 -13.76 -16.80 15.82
C VAL A 254 -15.08 -17.21 15.15
N GLU A 255 -15.04 -18.28 14.35
CA GLU A 255 -16.19 -18.80 13.61
C GLU A 255 -16.98 -19.78 14.48
N ASN A 256 -16.34 -20.85 14.96
CA ASN A 256 -16.99 -21.90 15.74
C ASN A 256 -16.18 -22.30 16.97
N LEU A 257 -16.80 -22.21 18.15
CA LEU A 257 -16.17 -22.61 19.43
C LEU A 257 -16.43 -24.07 19.82
N VAL A 258 -17.39 -24.72 19.19
CA VAL A 258 -17.83 -26.08 19.53
C VAL A 258 -17.52 -26.99 18.34
N ASP A 259 -16.83 -28.09 18.61
CA ASP A 259 -16.54 -29.09 17.57
C ASP A 259 -17.76 -29.95 17.23
N ASP A 260 -17.67 -30.76 16.19
CA ASP A 260 -18.75 -31.63 15.70
C ASP A 260 -19.20 -32.68 16.73
N ASN A 261 -18.39 -32.92 17.77
CA ASN A 261 -18.69 -33.82 18.88
C ASN A 261 -19.33 -33.10 20.08
N GLY A 262 -19.61 -31.78 19.96
CA GLY A 262 -20.21 -30.97 21.01
C GLY A 262 -19.23 -30.49 22.08
N LYS A 263 -17.92 -30.65 21.88
CA LYS A 263 -16.91 -30.18 22.83
C LYS A 263 -16.59 -28.70 22.57
N LYS A 264 -16.82 -27.88 23.60
CA LYS A 264 -16.47 -26.45 23.57
C LYS A 264 -14.97 -26.24 23.82
N THR A 265 -14.30 -25.54 22.92
CA THR A 265 -12.92 -25.09 23.10
C THR A 265 -12.85 -23.90 24.06
N ASN A 266 -11.87 -23.91 24.95
CA ASN A 266 -11.51 -22.75 25.76
C ASN A 266 -10.61 -21.84 24.92
N ILE A 267 -11.24 -20.85 24.29
CA ILE A 267 -10.57 -19.89 23.39
C ILE A 267 -9.67 -18.90 24.15
N ASP A 268 -9.97 -18.59 25.41
CA ASP A 268 -9.18 -17.66 26.22
C ASP A 268 -7.71 -18.14 26.33
N LYS A 269 -7.50 -19.46 26.48
CA LYS A 269 -6.15 -20.05 26.49
C LYS A 269 -5.40 -19.89 25.16
N ILE A 270 -6.11 -19.69 24.07
CA ILE A 270 -5.53 -19.44 22.75
C ILE A 270 -5.21 -17.95 22.63
N PHE A 271 -6.13 -17.07 23.03
CA PHE A 271 -5.92 -15.63 23.11
C PHE A 271 -4.69 -15.28 23.95
N ASP A 272 -4.61 -15.79 25.19
CA ASP A 272 -3.47 -15.56 26.10
C ASP A 272 -2.12 -15.90 25.43
N LYS A 273 -2.09 -16.96 24.62
CA LYS A 273 -0.87 -17.37 23.91
C LYS A 273 -0.51 -16.40 22.80
N PHE A 274 -1.47 -15.94 22.00
CA PHE A 274 -1.22 -14.94 20.97
C PHE A 274 -0.82 -13.60 21.57
N GLU A 275 -1.51 -13.11 22.60
CA GLU A 275 -1.16 -11.88 23.31
C GLU A 275 0.27 -11.93 23.87
N SER A 276 0.73 -13.11 24.31
CA SER A 276 2.09 -13.27 24.85
C SER A 276 3.21 -13.22 23.80
N VAL A 277 2.91 -13.41 22.52
CA VAL A 277 3.94 -13.53 21.46
C VAL A 277 3.81 -12.50 20.34
N CYS A 278 2.61 -12.02 20.03
CA CYS A 278 2.37 -11.09 18.93
C CYS A 278 2.74 -9.66 19.32
N GLU A 279 3.06 -8.83 18.32
CA GLU A 279 3.19 -7.38 18.51
C GLU A 279 1.85 -6.76 18.90
N THR A 280 0.78 -7.20 18.24
CA THR A 280 -0.59 -6.81 18.55
C THR A 280 -1.49 -7.98 18.23
N PHE A 281 -2.40 -8.29 19.13
CA PHE A 281 -3.42 -9.31 18.94
C PHE A 281 -4.80 -8.67 19.09
N GLY A 282 -5.67 -8.93 18.12
CA GLY A 282 -7.09 -8.58 18.16
C GLY A 282 -7.94 -9.80 17.80
N TYR A 283 -9.21 -9.78 18.18
CA TYR A 283 -10.16 -10.82 17.79
C TYR A 283 -11.57 -10.26 17.64
N THR A 284 -12.40 -10.99 16.90
CA THR A 284 -13.84 -10.73 16.70
C THR A 284 -14.57 -12.06 16.57
N TYR A 285 -15.84 -12.13 16.95
CA TYR A 285 -16.67 -13.31 16.68
C TYR A 285 -17.38 -13.15 15.33
N ASP A 286 -17.48 -14.22 14.53
CA ASP A 286 -18.08 -14.13 13.18
C ASP A 286 -19.56 -13.68 13.23
N GLN A 287 -20.28 -14.02 14.29
CA GLN A 287 -21.65 -13.52 14.53
C GLN A 287 -21.69 -11.98 14.57
N GLU A 288 -20.72 -11.33 15.20
CA GLU A 288 -20.62 -9.86 15.26
C GLU A 288 -20.33 -9.27 13.86
N ILE A 289 -19.60 -10.00 13.01
CA ILE A 289 -19.34 -9.61 11.61
C ILE A 289 -20.61 -9.75 10.77
N GLN A 290 -21.38 -10.83 10.96
CA GLN A 290 -22.63 -11.05 10.24
C GLN A 290 -23.69 -10.01 10.63
N GLU A 291 -23.84 -9.69 11.91
CA GLU A 291 -24.73 -8.63 12.39
C GLU A 291 -24.33 -7.26 11.80
N ALA A 292 -23.04 -6.95 11.78
CA ALA A 292 -22.55 -5.72 11.15
C ALA A 292 -22.77 -5.70 9.62
N LYS A 293 -22.65 -6.85 8.95
CA LYS A 293 -22.91 -6.97 7.51
C LYS A 293 -24.38 -6.92 7.15
N GLU A 294 -25.28 -7.43 7.98
CA GLU A 294 -26.74 -7.32 7.77
C GLU A 294 -27.19 -5.87 7.95
N ASP A 295 -26.64 -5.15 8.94
CA ASP A 295 -26.84 -3.71 9.10
C ASP A 295 -26.28 -2.90 7.91
N GLU A 296 -25.13 -3.33 7.35
CA GLU A 296 -24.54 -2.71 6.16
C GLU A 296 -25.24 -3.10 4.85
N GLU A 297 -25.66 -4.35 4.61
CA GLU A 297 -26.29 -4.77 3.33
C GLU A 297 -27.66 -4.11 3.10
N VAL A 298 -28.37 -3.73 4.16
CA VAL A 298 -29.59 -2.92 4.09
C VAL A 298 -29.28 -1.47 3.69
N ASP A 299 -28.05 -0.97 3.92
CA ASP A 299 -27.62 0.41 3.65
C ASP A 299 -26.67 0.55 2.42
N VAL A 300 -25.99 -0.51 2.01
CA VAL A 300 -24.94 -0.52 0.96
C VAL A 300 -25.51 -0.57 -0.46
N LYS A 301 -26.77 -0.97 -0.66
CA LYS A 301 -27.38 -1.00 -2.01
C LYS A 301 -27.69 0.37 -2.62
N ALA A 302 -27.36 1.49 -1.97
CA ALA A 302 -27.66 2.80 -2.54
C ALA A 302 -26.74 3.96 -2.14
N ARG A 303 -25.56 3.76 -1.54
CA ARG A 303 -24.93 4.88 -0.81
C ARG A 303 -23.43 5.06 -0.99
N SER A 304 -23.05 6.29 -1.35
CA SER A 304 -21.67 6.77 -1.30
C SER A 304 -21.19 6.80 0.15
N PHE A 305 -19.88 6.69 0.40
CA PHE A 305 -19.27 6.74 1.74
C PHE A 305 -19.77 7.91 2.64
N ASN A 306 -20.17 9.04 2.04
CA ASN A 306 -20.77 10.17 2.77
C ASN A 306 -22.12 9.83 3.39
N GLU A 307 -22.95 9.09 2.67
CA GLU A 307 -24.29 8.72 3.15
C GLU A 307 -24.20 7.68 4.26
N ILE A 308 -23.21 6.77 4.21
CA ILE A 308 -22.93 5.80 5.29
C ILE A 308 -22.57 6.53 6.60
N VAL A 309 -21.66 7.52 6.52
CA VAL A 309 -21.27 8.34 7.68
C VAL A 309 -22.45 9.18 8.19
N ASP A 310 -23.23 9.77 7.29
CA ASP A 310 -24.37 10.60 7.67
C ASP A 310 -25.47 9.79 8.36
N ASN A 311 -25.80 8.60 7.87
CA ASN A 311 -26.78 7.72 8.51
C ASN A 311 -26.31 7.26 9.88
N ARG A 312 -25.02 6.92 10.02
CA ARG A 312 -24.47 6.42 11.28
C ARG A 312 -24.51 7.49 12.39
N VAL A 313 -24.33 8.76 12.03
CA VAL A 313 -24.45 9.87 12.99
C VAL A 313 -25.93 10.18 13.31
N ASP A 314 -26.85 10.00 12.34
CA ASP A 314 -28.27 10.25 12.55
C ASP A 314 -28.92 9.27 13.53
N ILE A 315 -28.43 8.03 13.62
CA ILE A 315 -28.94 7.00 14.55
C ILE A 315 -28.34 7.06 15.96
N MET A 316 -27.42 7.99 16.25
CA MET A 316 -26.89 8.18 17.61
C MET A 316 -27.98 8.75 18.55
N GLU A 317 -28.03 8.35 19.82
CA GLU A 317 -28.92 8.95 20.83
C GLU A 317 -28.32 10.24 21.41
N GLU A 318 -27.97 11.18 20.53
CA GLU A 318 -27.37 12.47 20.89
C GLU A 318 -28.24 13.64 20.40
N PRO A 319 -28.17 14.83 21.02
CA PRO A 319 -28.87 16.02 20.54
C PRO A 319 -28.47 16.38 19.10
N ASP A 320 -29.42 16.91 18.30
CA ASP A 320 -29.19 17.25 16.89
C ASP A 320 -27.99 18.19 16.65
N GLU A 321 -27.69 19.05 17.63
CA GLU A 321 -26.54 19.95 17.60
C GLU A 321 -25.20 19.20 17.70
N VAL A 322 -25.16 18.13 18.50
CA VAL A 322 -24.01 17.22 18.62
C VAL A 322 -23.85 16.42 17.34
N LYS A 323 -24.95 15.88 16.79
CA LYS A 323 -24.94 15.16 15.51
C LYS A 323 -24.41 16.01 14.36
N LYS A 324 -24.89 17.26 14.22
CA LYS A 324 -24.37 18.21 13.22
C LYS A 324 -22.88 18.48 13.39
N ARG A 325 -22.42 18.59 14.63
CA ARG A 325 -21.00 18.84 14.93
C ARG A 325 -20.14 17.62 14.60
N VAL A 326 -20.61 16.41 14.90
CA VAL A 326 -19.94 15.16 14.53
C VAL A 326 -19.89 14.98 13.01
N LYS A 327 -20.98 15.23 12.28
CA LYS A 327 -21.00 15.23 10.81
C LYS A 327 -19.98 16.22 10.24
N SER A 328 -19.95 17.45 10.76
CA SER A 328 -18.97 18.46 10.35
C SER A 328 -17.52 18.06 10.66
N ILE A 329 -17.28 17.36 11.78
CA ILE A 329 -15.96 16.85 12.15
C ILE A 329 -15.56 15.70 11.23
N MET A 330 -16.46 14.76 10.94
CA MET A 330 -16.19 13.62 10.04
C MET A 330 -15.97 14.07 8.60
N LEU A 331 -16.73 15.06 8.12
CA LEU A 331 -16.50 15.70 6.83
C LEU A 331 -15.15 16.44 6.82
N GLY A 332 -14.80 17.11 7.93
CA GLY A 332 -13.50 17.76 8.14
C GLY A 332 -12.33 16.78 8.13
N LEU A 333 -12.42 15.68 8.89
CA LEU A 333 -11.43 14.59 8.95
C LEU A 333 -11.27 13.90 7.59
N ARG A 334 -12.36 13.73 6.84
CA ARG A 334 -12.29 13.24 5.45
C ARG A 334 -11.56 14.24 4.56
N THR A 335 -11.84 15.53 4.71
CA THR A 335 -11.12 16.57 3.96
C THR A 335 -9.64 16.55 4.36
N GLU A 336 -9.30 16.22 5.60
CA GLU A 336 -7.91 16.04 6.08
C GLU A 336 -7.25 14.73 5.61
N VAL A 337 -8.02 13.69 5.28
CA VAL A 337 -7.53 12.43 4.67
C VAL A 337 -7.45 12.53 3.15
N GLN A 338 -8.20 13.45 2.53
CA GLN A 338 -8.16 13.76 1.10
C GLN A 338 -7.30 15.01 0.76
N GLN A 339 -6.75 15.68 1.78
CA GLN A 339 -5.70 16.69 1.70
C GLN A 339 -4.36 16.02 1.97
#